data_AF-A0A7C0UK26-F1
#
_entry.id   AF-A0A7C0UK26-F1
#
_cell.length_a   1.000
_cell.length_b   1.000
_cell.length_c   1.000
_cell.angle_alpha   90.00
_cell.angle_beta   90.00
_cell.angle_gamma   90.00
#
_symmetry.space_group_name_H-M   'P 1'
#
loop_
_entity.id
_entity.type
_entity.pdbx_description
1 polymer ?
#
loop_
_entity_poly.entity_id
_entity_poly.type
_entity_poly.pdbx_seq_one_letter_code
_entity_poly.pdbx_strand_id
1 'polypeptide(L)' 'MKLLKSELKQRGVEGIIHFHQFACHHKLEDPILREALCAEGYPFITIEADLPSKTPQQTRLRIEAFKERLGDL' A
#
# COMPACT_ATOMS: atom_id res chain seq x y z
N MET A 1 9.26 -12.93 -2.75
CA MET A 1 8.31 -12.74 -1.63
C MET A 1 8.89 -13.00 -0.23
N LYS A 2 9.68 -14.08 -0.02
CA LYS A 2 10.23 -14.43 1.31
C LYS A 2 11.05 -13.31 1.98
N LEU A 3 11.90 -12.61 1.22
CA LEU A 3 12.69 -11.48 1.71
C LEU A 3 11.80 -10.33 2.21
N LEU A 4 10.84 -9.91 1.37
CA LEU A 4 9.90 -8.82 1.70
C LEU A 4 9.17 -9.11 3.01
N LYS A 5 8.60 -10.31 3.18
CA LYS A 5 7.90 -10.70 4.41
C LYS A 5 8.80 -10.63 5.65
N SER A 6 10.06 -11.07 5.53
CA SER A 6 11.04 -10.96 6.62
C SER A 6 11.31 -9.50 7.00
N GLU A 7 11.53 -8.64 6.01
CA GLU A 7 11.79 -7.20 6.24
C GLU A 7 10.59 -6.50 6.89
N LEU A 8 9.37 -6.76 6.42
CA LEU A 8 8.15 -6.17 6.98
C LEU A 8 8.00 -6.50 8.47
N LYS A 9 8.27 -7.76 8.85
CA LYS A 9 8.21 -8.19 10.24
C LYS A 9 9.32 -7.58 11.09
N GLN A 10 10.57 -7.60 10.61
CA GLN A 10 11.72 -7.05 11.35
C GLN A 10 11.59 -5.55 11.61
N ARG A 11 10.95 -4.83 10.69
CA ARG A 11 10.74 -3.39 10.78
C ARG A 11 9.47 -3.01 11.56
N GLY A 12 8.66 -3.98 12.00
CA GLY A 12 7.41 -3.72 12.69
C GLY A 12 6.41 -2.93 11.83
N VAL A 13 6.34 -3.24 10.52
CA VAL A 13 5.42 -2.54 9.62
C VAL A 13 3.97 -2.85 9.99
N GLU A 14 3.13 -1.84 10.05
CA GLU A 14 1.72 -1.99 10.46
C GLU A 14 0.75 -2.00 9.27
N GLY A 15 1.18 -1.48 8.11
CA GLY A 15 0.37 -1.42 6.91
C GLY A 15 1.20 -1.12 5.66
N ILE A 16 0.65 -1.44 4.49
CA ILE A 16 1.36 -1.36 3.21
C ILE A 16 0.60 -0.47 2.25
N ILE A 17 1.32 0.48 1.65
CA ILE A 17 0.84 1.32 0.55
C ILE A 17 1.61 0.91 -0.70
N HIS A 18 0.94 0.23 -1.63
CA HIS A 18 1.51 -0.08 -2.94
C HIS A 18 1.30 1.11 -3.86
N PHE A 19 2.36 1.88 -4.07
CA PHE A 19 2.37 3.00 -5.00
C PHE A 19 2.84 2.53 -6.38
N HIS A 20 2.11 2.91 -7.43
CA HIS A 20 2.59 2.78 -8.79
C HIS A 20 2.32 4.05 -9.59
N GLN A 21 3.17 4.30 -10.59
CA GLN A 21 2.94 5.40 -11.52
C GLN A 21 1.79 5.05 -12.49
N PHE A 22 1.06 6.06 -12.96
CA PHE A 22 0.10 5.91 -14.04
C PHE A 22 0.74 5.23 -15.26
N ALA A 23 0.00 4.31 -15.88
CA ALA A 23 0.46 3.48 -17.00
C ALA A 23 1.74 2.65 -16.72
N CYS A 24 2.03 2.33 -15.46
CA CYS A 24 3.14 1.44 -15.10
C CYS A 24 2.72 -0.04 -15.11
N HIS A 25 3.59 -0.92 -15.63
CA HIS A 25 3.35 -2.37 -15.66
C HIS A 25 3.28 -3.00 -14.26
N HIS A 26 3.86 -2.38 -13.23
CA HIS A 26 3.75 -2.84 -11.84
C HIS A 26 2.29 -2.88 -11.34
N LYS A 27 1.36 -2.20 -12.03
CA LYS A 27 -0.08 -2.36 -11.79
C LYS A 27 -0.55 -3.82 -11.90
N LEU A 28 0.11 -4.62 -12.75
CA LEU A 28 -0.18 -6.05 -12.91
C LEU A 28 0.22 -6.88 -11.68
N GLU A 29 1.11 -6.36 -10.83
CA GLU A 29 1.54 -7.03 -9.60
C GLU A 29 0.56 -6.81 -8.45
N ASP A 30 -0.35 -5.83 -8.54
CA ASP A 30 -1.28 -5.51 -7.46
C ASP A 30 -2.08 -6.70 -6.93
N PRO A 31 -2.73 -7.55 -7.76
CA PRO A 31 -3.47 -8.70 -7.24
C PRO A 31 -2.55 -9.69 -6.52
N ILE A 32 -1.34 -9.93 -7.04
CA ILE A 32 -0.38 -10.87 -6.46
C ILE A 32 0.12 -10.35 -5.11
N LEU A 33 0.47 -9.06 -5.03
CA LEU A 33 0.92 -8.43 -3.80
C LEU A 33 -0.19 -8.34 -2.76
N ARG A 34 -1.39 -7.95 -3.18
CA ARG A 34 -2.58 -7.90 -2.32
C ARG A 34 -2.87 -9.26 -1.70
N GLU A 35 -2.94 -10.30 -2.51
CA GLU A 35 -3.19 -11.67 -2.02
C GLU A 35 -2.08 -12.11 -1.05
N ALA A 36 -0.82 -11.96 -1.45
CA ALA A 36 0.31 -12.44 -0.67
C ALA A 36 0.53 -11.70 0.66
N LEU A 37 0.18 -10.41 0.75
CA LEU A 37 0.41 -9.56 1.92
C LEU A 37 -0.81 -9.51 2.84
N CYS A 38 -2.03 -9.46 2.28
CA CYS A 38 -3.25 -9.58 3.10
C CYS A 38 -3.35 -10.97 3.75
N ALA A 39 -2.92 -12.05 3.08
CA ALA A 39 -2.86 -13.39 3.67
C ALA A 39 -1.92 -13.49 4.89
N GLU A 40 -0.94 -12.59 5.00
CA GLU A 40 -0.04 -12.47 6.15
C GLU A 40 -0.59 -11.52 7.24
N GLY A 41 -1.78 -10.96 7.03
CA GLY A 41 -2.45 -10.06 7.99
C GLY A 41 -2.10 -8.58 7.84
N TYR A 42 -1.34 -8.18 6.81
CA TYR A 42 -1.03 -6.76 6.59
C TYR A 42 -2.21 -6.03 5.91
N PRO A 43 -2.71 -4.93 6.51
CA PRO A 43 -3.59 -4.00 5.81
C PRO A 43 -2.89 -3.42 4.57
N PHE A 44 -3.62 -3.29 3.46
CA PHE A 44 -3.05 -2.95 2.16
C PHE A 44 -3.93 -2.00 1.37
N ILE A 45 -3.35 -0.90 0.88
CA ILE A 45 -3.99 -0.01 -0.10
C ILE A 45 -3.08 0.24 -1.30
N THR A 46 -3.69 0.58 -2.43
CA THR A 46 -2.97 0.91 -3.66
C THR A 46 -3.22 2.36 -4.04
N ILE A 47 -2.15 3.09 -4.34
CA ILE A 47 -2.20 4.48 -4.78
C ILE A 47 -1.55 4.59 -6.16
N GLU A 48 -2.23 5.27 -7.08
CA GLU A 48 -1.71 5.59 -8.40
C GLU A 48 -1.50 7.11 -8.48
N ALA A 49 -0.38 7.55 -9.03
CA ALA A 49 -0.15 8.95 -9.39
C ALA A 49 0.73 9.04 -10.63
N ASP A 50 0.84 10.21 -11.25
CA ASP A 50 1.70 10.42 -12.41
C ASP A 50 2.78 11.46 -12.10
N LEU A 51 2.72 12.63 -12.73
CA LEU A 51 3.67 13.70 -12.52
C LEU A 51 3.56 14.31 -11.11
N PRO A 52 4.67 14.83 -10.55
CA PRO A 52 4.66 15.56 -9.28
C PRO A 52 3.63 16.69 -9.32
N SER A 53 2.65 16.60 -8.44
CA SER A 53 1.52 17.53 -8.38
C SER A 53 0.95 17.56 -6.96
N LYS A 54 -0.01 18.46 -6.70
CA LYS A 54 -0.74 18.43 -5.44
C LYS A 54 -1.46 17.09 -5.31
N THR A 55 -1.32 16.43 -4.16
CA THR A 55 -2.02 15.18 -3.87
C THR A 55 -3.53 15.35 -4.09
N PRO A 56 -4.15 14.58 -4.99
CA PRO A 56 -5.59 14.63 -5.20
C PRO A 56 -6.35 14.40 -3.90
N GLN A 57 -7.45 15.13 -3.70
CA GLN A 57 -8.24 15.06 -2.47
C GLN A 57 -8.70 13.61 -2.17
N GLN A 58 -9.03 12.85 -3.21
CA GLN A 58 -9.40 11.43 -3.08
C GLN A 58 -8.25 10.57 -2.52
N THR A 59 -7.02 10.74 -3.03
CA THR A 59 -5.84 10.02 -2.52
C THR A 59 -5.57 10.37 -1.06
N ARG A 60 -5.70 11.67 -0.73
CA ARG A 60 -5.56 12.15 0.64
C ARG A 60 -6.57 11.47 1.60
N LEU A 61 -7.85 11.50 1.26
CA LEU A 61 -8.91 10.87 2.07
C LEU A 61 -8.67 9.36 2.26
N ARG A 62 -8.19 8.67 1.21
CA ARG A 62 -7.87 7.23 1.30
C ARG A 62 -6.71 6.94 2.24
N ILE A 63 -5.67 7.78 2.25
CA ILE A 63 -4.55 7.65 3.20
C ILE A 63 -5.02 7.96 4.62
N GLU A 64 -5.82 9.01 4.81
CA GLU A 64 -6.38 9.40 6.12
C GLU A 64 -7.22 8.24 6.69
N ALA A 65 -8.18 7.71 5.94
CA ALA A 65 -9.00 6.57 6.35
C ALA A 65 -8.18 5.28 6.57
N PHE A 66 -7.13 5.05 5.77
CA PHE A 66 -6.25 3.91 5.97
C PHE A 66 -5.47 4.04 7.28
N LYS A 67 -4.94 5.22 7.58
CA LYS A 67 -4.25 5.52 8.84
C LYS A 67 -5.19 5.34 10.05
N GLU A 68 -6.41 5.85 9.97
CA GLU A 68 -7.44 5.67 11.02
C GLU A 68 -7.72 4.19 11.29
N ARG A 69 -7.63 3.33 10.27
CA ARG A 69 -7.79 1.88 10.44
C ARG A 69 -6.57 1.21 11.08
N LEU A 70 -5.36 1.75 10.92
CA LEU A 70 -4.12 1.12 11.41
C LEU A 70 -3.92 1.28 12.91
N GLY A 71 -4.30 2.43 13.45
CA GLY A 71 -4.35 2.64 14.89
C GLY A 71 -5.80 2.82 15.28
N ASP A 72 -6.40 1.80 15.89
CA ASP A 72 -7.65 1.99 16.62
C ASP A 72 -7.45 3.16 17.61
N LEU A 73 -8.10 4.29 17.32
CA LEU A 73 -8.33 5.41 18.25
C LEU A 73 -9.71 5.24 18.88
#